data_AF-A0A368CVL5-F1
#
_entry.id   AF-A0A368CVL5-F1
#
_cell.length_a   1.000
_cell.length_b   1.000
_cell.length_c   1.000
_cell.angle_alpha   90.00
_cell.angle_beta   90.00
_cell.angle_gamma   90.00
#
_symmetry.space_group_name_H-M   'P 1'
#
loop_
_entity.id
_entity.type
_entity.pdbx_description
1 polymer ?
#
loop_
_entity_poly.entity_id
_entity_poly.type
_entity_poly.pdbx_seq_one_letter_code
_entity_poly.pdbx_strand_id
1 'polypeptide(L)'
;MKKRIIYAVGILALGSISLSTYAFMNSPSDNDAAPKEVKEASALPSHCHVYGEIKVVDYGEDYQVKIVDYGEDLAVKTVDYGEDNEGLWKFVDYGEDYTIKFVDYGEDFTIKYVDYGEGC
;
A
#
# COMPACT_ATOMS: atom_id res chain seq x y z
N MET A 1 7.93 -21.24 -9.85
CA MET A 1 7.07 -22.17 -10.60
C MET A 1 6.17 -22.94 -9.63
N LYS A 2 4.98 -22.42 -9.31
CA LYS A 2 4.04 -23.07 -8.37
C LYS A 2 2.95 -23.79 -9.16
N LYS A 3 2.93 -25.12 -9.05
CA LYS A 3 1.92 -26.00 -9.66
C LYS A 3 0.62 -25.91 -8.86
N ARG A 4 -0.49 -25.65 -9.54
CA ARG A 4 -1.86 -25.66 -9.01
C ARG A 4 -2.39 -27.10 -9.01
N ILE A 5 -2.93 -27.57 -7.89
CA ILE A 5 -3.76 -28.78 -7.87
C ILE A 5 -4.94 -28.53 -6.92
N ILE A 6 -6.14 -28.48 -7.51
CA ILE A 6 -7.43 -28.39 -6.84
C ILE A 6 -7.98 -29.81 -6.78
N TYR A 7 -8.35 -30.32 -5.60
CA TYR A 7 -9.12 -31.55 -5.47
C TYR A 7 -10.50 -31.22 -4.89
N ALA A 8 -11.51 -31.30 -5.74
CA ALA A 8 -12.89 -31.41 -5.32
C ALA A 8 -13.18 -32.90 -5.06
N VAL A 9 -13.61 -33.24 -3.85
CA VAL A 9 -14.21 -34.54 -3.54
C VAL A 9 -15.54 -34.27 -2.89
N GLY A 10 -16.61 -34.43 -3.67
CA GLY A 10 -17.95 -34.57 -3.14
C GLY A 10 -18.20 -36.03 -2.79
N ILE A 11 -18.81 -36.28 -1.63
CA ILE A 11 -19.55 -37.54 -1.38
C ILE A 11 -20.87 -37.20 -0.70
N LEU A 12 -21.94 -37.49 -1.42
CA LEU A 12 -23.31 -37.64 -0.95
C LEU A 12 -23.42 -38.91 -0.08
N ALA A 13 -24.01 -38.80 1.11
CA ALA A 13 -24.58 -39.94 1.80
C ALA A 13 -25.89 -39.51 2.49
N LEU A 14 -26.99 -39.99 1.92
CA LEU A 14 -28.34 -39.95 2.50
C LEU A 14 -28.42 -41.01 3.60
N GLY A 15 -28.76 -40.60 4.82
CA GLY A 15 -28.96 -41.51 5.94
C GLY A 15 -29.52 -40.76 7.14
N SER A 16 -30.80 -40.97 7.40
CA SER A 16 -31.55 -40.42 8.53
C SER A 16 -30.82 -40.67 9.87
N ILE A 17 -30.40 -39.59 10.53
CA ILE A 17 -29.96 -39.63 11.93
C ILE A 17 -30.87 -38.72 12.74
N SER A 18 -31.42 -39.34 13.77
CA SER A 18 -32.26 -38.86 14.85
C SER A 18 -31.79 -37.54 15.49
N LEU A 19 -32.76 -36.85 16.11
CA LEU A 19 -32.77 -35.57 16.83
C LEU A 19 -31.72 -35.40 17.98
N SER A 20 -30.45 -35.74 17.76
CA SER A 20 -29.37 -35.64 18.76
C SER A 20 -28.24 -34.69 18.35
N THR A 21 -28.39 -33.90 17.28
CA THR A 21 -27.31 -33.03 16.77
C THR A 21 -27.19 -31.69 17.50
N TYR A 22 -28.09 -31.32 18.40
CA TYR A 22 -28.02 -30.00 19.05
C TYR A 22 -26.94 -29.85 20.12
N ALA A 23 -26.22 -30.91 20.49
CA ALA A 23 -25.21 -30.85 21.55
C ALA A 23 -23.75 -31.11 21.10
N PHE A 24 -23.49 -31.32 19.80
CA PHE A 24 -22.13 -31.59 19.30
C PHE A 24 -21.53 -30.46 18.44
N MET A 25 -22.19 -29.29 18.38
CA MET A 25 -21.63 -28.09 17.73
C MET A 25 -20.96 -27.10 18.71
N ASN A 26 -20.87 -27.44 20.00
CA ASN A 26 -20.24 -26.61 21.03
C ASN A 26 -19.12 -27.35 21.77
N SER A 27 -18.18 -27.93 21.04
CA SER A 27 -16.81 -28.00 21.54
C SER A 27 -16.11 -26.70 21.14
N PRO A 28 -15.71 -25.84 22.10
CA PRO A 28 -14.86 -24.70 21.83
C PRO A 28 -13.56 -25.24 21.24
N SER A 29 -13.31 -24.92 19.97
CA SER A 29 -12.02 -25.12 19.35
C SER A 29 -11.13 -24.03 19.93
N ASP A 30 -10.01 -24.38 20.56
CA ASP A 30 -9.03 -23.48 21.20
C ASP A 30 -8.28 -22.59 20.19
N ASN A 31 -9.03 -21.89 19.33
CA ASN A 31 -8.59 -20.87 18.40
C ASN A 31 -9.57 -19.69 18.34
N ASP A 32 -10.38 -19.52 19.39
CA ASP A 32 -11.07 -18.26 19.73
C ASP A 32 -10.09 -17.23 20.33
N ALA A 33 -8.93 -17.04 19.70
CA ALA A 33 -8.38 -15.70 19.66
C ALA A 33 -9.30 -14.93 18.73
N ALA A 34 -10.34 -14.31 19.32
CA ALA A 34 -11.10 -13.23 18.72
C ALA A 34 -10.13 -12.42 17.85
N PRO A 35 -10.45 -12.14 16.56
CA PRO A 35 -9.59 -11.27 15.78
C PRO A 35 -9.45 -10.01 16.62
N LYS A 36 -8.26 -9.82 17.18
CA LYS A 36 -7.93 -8.57 17.83
C LYS A 36 -8.19 -7.58 16.73
N GLU A 37 -9.15 -6.69 16.98
CA GLU A 37 -9.34 -5.46 16.25
C GLU A 37 -7.96 -4.80 16.25
N VAL A 38 -7.12 -5.14 15.29
CA VAL A 38 -6.03 -4.29 14.86
C VAL A 38 -6.81 -3.13 14.32
N LYS A 39 -6.99 -2.12 15.17
CA LYS A 39 -7.25 -0.78 14.74
C LYS A 39 -6.21 -0.53 13.67
N GLU A 40 -6.63 -0.63 12.41
CA GLU A 40 -5.98 -0.02 11.27
C GLU A 40 -5.74 1.43 11.70
N ALA A 41 -4.57 1.67 12.29
CA ALA A 41 -4.02 2.99 12.44
C ALA A 41 -3.82 3.41 11.00
N SER A 42 -4.79 4.15 10.47
CA SER A 42 -4.88 4.71 9.12
C SER A 42 -3.56 4.58 8.37
N ALA A 43 -3.40 3.49 7.61
CA ALA A 43 -2.24 3.34 6.76
C ALA A 43 -2.30 4.51 5.78
N LEU A 44 -1.38 5.46 5.91
CA LEU A 44 -1.24 6.54 4.94
C LEU A 44 -1.12 5.91 3.54
N PRO A 45 -1.69 6.53 2.51
CA PRO A 45 -1.44 6.10 1.14
C PRO A 45 0.07 5.97 0.92
N SER A 46 0.49 4.91 0.23
CA SER A 46 1.89 4.51 0.13
C SER A 46 2.82 5.47 -0.62
N HIS A 47 2.34 6.66 -1.01
CA HIS A 47 3.13 7.69 -1.69
C HIS A 47 3.29 8.96 -0.84
N CYS A 48 2.48 9.15 0.21
CA CYS A 48 2.54 10.34 1.05
C CYS A 48 3.84 10.42 1.87
N HIS A 49 4.52 9.28 2.08
CA HIS A 49 5.81 9.22 2.77
C HIS A 49 7.00 9.64 1.90
N VAL A 50 6.80 9.88 0.60
CA VAL A 50 7.88 10.29 -0.32
C VAL A 50 8.04 11.80 -0.22
N TYR A 51 8.84 12.24 0.75
CA TYR A 51 9.25 13.62 0.99
C TYR A 51 10.69 13.65 1.50
N GLY A 52 11.32 14.83 1.57
CA GLY A 52 12.71 14.97 2.00
C GLY A 52 13.67 15.32 0.87
N GLU A 53 14.90 14.83 0.96
CA GLU A 53 15.94 15.02 -0.05
C GLU A 53 15.73 14.04 -1.22
N ILE A 54 15.45 14.59 -2.40
CA ILE A 54 15.09 13.83 -3.60
C ILE A 54 16.19 13.95 -4.65
N LYS A 55 16.59 12.83 -5.22
CA LYS A 55 17.51 12.82 -6.37
C LYS A 55 16.83 12.28 -7.61
N VAL A 56 16.98 12.99 -8.72
CA VAL A 56 16.47 12.55 -10.01
C VAL A 56 17.52 11.70 -10.71
N VAL A 57 17.14 10.52 -11.18
CA VAL A 57 18.05 9.55 -11.83
C VAL A 57 17.45 8.98 -13.11
N ASP A 58 18.31 8.48 -14.00
CA ASP A 58 17.88 7.82 -15.24
C ASP A 58 17.58 6.32 -15.05
N TYR A 59 18.22 5.67 -14.07
CA TYR A 59 18.09 4.23 -13.79
C TYR A 59 18.36 3.93 -12.31
N GLY A 60 17.74 2.88 -11.78
CA GLY A 60 17.94 2.41 -10.41
C GLY A 60 17.17 3.24 -9.39
N GLU A 61 16.09 3.86 -9.85
CA GLU A 61 15.15 4.64 -9.05
C GLU A 61 14.39 3.79 -8.02
N ASP A 62 13.98 4.42 -6.93
CA ASP A 62 13.03 3.85 -5.98
C ASP A 62 11.59 3.94 -6.51
N TYR A 63 11.28 5.05 -7.18
CA TYR A 63 9.95 5.30 -7.74
C TYR A 63 9.99 5.91 -9.15
N GLN A 64 9.08 5.43 -9.99
CA GLN A 64 8.73 6.07 -11.26
C GLN A 64 7.57 7.04 -11.03
N VAL A 65 7.80 8.32 -11.29
CA VAL A 65 6.84 9.38 -11.00
C VAL A 65 6.41 10.06 -12.29
N LYS A 66 5.11 10.30 -12.43
CA LYS A 66 4.56 11.08 -13.54
C LYS A 66 4.04 12.42 -13.06
N ILE A 67 4.39 13.48 -13.78
CA ILE A 67 3.86 14.82 -13.51
C ILE A 67 2.53 14.99 -14.25
N VAL A 68 1.50 15.47 -13.54
CA VAL A 68 0.16 15.70 -14.09
C VAL A 68 -0.35 17.11 -13.77
N ASP A 69 -1.31 17.58 -14.56
CA ASP A 69 -1.94 18.90 -14.33
C ASP A 69 -3.06 18.85 -13.27
N TYR A 70 -3.74 17.71 -13.11
CA TYR A 70 -4.86 17.51 -12.19
C TYR A 70 -5.00 16.03 -11.79
N GLY A 71 -5.51 15.80 -10.58
CA GLY A 71 -5.83 14.45 -10.10
C GLY A 71 -4.57 13.69 -9.67
N GLU A 72 -3.59 14.43 -9.19
CA GLU A 72 -2.35 13.94 -8.60
C GLU A 72 -2.60 13.08 -7.36
N ASP A 73 -1.71 12.13 -7.11
CA ASP A 73 -1.66 11.38 -5.87
C ASP A 73 -0.95 12.19 -4.76
N LEU A 74 0.09 12.95 -5.12
CA LEU A 74 0.88 13.78 -4.20
C LEU A 74 1.08 15.19 -4.75
N ALA A 75 0.65 16.21 -3.99
CA ALA A 75 0.98 17.60 -4.30
C ALA A 75 2.38 17.92 -3.77
N VAL A 76 3.30 18.29 -4.66
CA VAL A 76 4.71 18.51 -4.34
C VAL A 76 5.04 20.00 -4.36
N LYS A 77 5.69 20.48 -3.31
CA LYS A 77 6.31 21.78 -3.26
C LYS A 77 7.81 21.64 -3.15
N THR A 78 8.53 22.31 -4.05
CA THR A 78 9.99 22.33 -4.00
C THR A 78 10.48 23.36 -2.98
N VAL A 79 11.43 22.96 -2.15
CA VAL A 79 12.02 23.80 -1.10
C VAL A 79 13.54 23.70 -1.10
N ASP A 80 14.22 24.72 -0.56
CA ASP A 80 15.66 24.69 -0.35
C ASP A 80 16.04 24.10 1.03
N TYR A 81 15.12 24.16 2.01
CA TYR A 81 15.26 23.67 3.38
C TYR A 81 13.89 23.37 4.01
N GLY A 82 13.86 22.52 5.04
CA GLY A 82 12.66 22.23 5.84
C GLY A 82 11.76 21.15 5.22
N GLU A 83 12.37 20.25 4.48
CA GLU A 83 11.80 19.13 3.72
C GLU A 83 11.25 17.98 4.59
N ASP A 84 11.03 18.21 5.89
CA ASP A 84 10.69 17.17 6.88
C ASP A 84 9.21 16.76 6.89
N ASN A 85 8.40 17.23 5.93
CA ASN A 85 6.95 16.99 5.89
C ASN A 85 6.48 16.55 4.51
N GLU A 86 5.33 15.85 4.49
CA GLU A 86 4.71 15.31 3.29
C GLU A 86 4.56 16.37 2.18
N GLY A 87 4.89 15.97 0.94
CA GLY A 87 4.85 16.85 -0.23
C GLY A 87 5.99 17.87 -0.31
N LEU A 88 6.90 17.98 0.66
CA LEU A 88 8.06 18.86 0.56
C LEU A 88 9.26 18.13 -0.04
N TRP A 89 9.71 18.57 -1.21
CA TRP A 89 10.84 17.97 -1.91
C TRP A 89 11.98 18.98 -2.03
N LYS A 90 13.19 18.55 -1.67
CA LYS A 90 14.41 19.28 -1.93
C LYS A 90 15.29 18.47 -2.85
N PHE A 91 15.61 19.03 -4.01
CA PHE A 91 16.42 18.30 -4.99
C PHE A 91 17.91 18.38 -4.65
N VAL A 92 18.58 17.23 -4.64
CA VAL A 92 20.01 17.10 -4.28
C VAL A 92 20.76 16.20 -5.25
N ASP A 93 22.08 16.36 -5.30
CA ASP A 93 22.98 15.48 -6.09
C ASP A 93 23.46 14.26 -5.28
N TYR A 94 23.51 14.36 -3.95
CA TYR A 94 23.97 13.33 -3.02
C TYR A 94 23.30 13.48 -1.65
N GLY A 95 23.13 12.37 -0.94
CA GLY A 95 22.56 12.36 0.42
C GLY A 95 21.05 12.13 0.44
N GLU A 96 20.48 11.79 -0.71
CA GLU A 96 19.05 11.62 -0.94
C GLU A 96 18.40 10.58 -0.01
N ASP A 97 17.17 10.86 0.39
CA ASP A 97 16.25 9.92 1.03
C ASP A 97 15.63 8.99 -0.02
N TYR A 98 15.30 9.54 -1.20
CA TYR A 98 14.69 8.80 -2.30
C TYR A 98 15.27 9.19 -3.66
N THR A 99 15.38 8.19 -4.53
CA THR A 99 15.69 8.37 -5.95
C THR A 99 14.43 8.26 -6.80
N ILE A 100 14.22 9.22 -7.70
CA ILE A 100 13.02 9.31 -8.52
C ILE A 100 13.40 9.39 -9.99
N LYS A 101 12.62 8.69 -10.82
CA LYS A 101 12.68 8.84 -12.28
C LYS A 101 11.36 9.39 -12.80
N PHE A 102 11.43 10.48 -13.55
CA PHE A 102 10.24 10.99 -14.22
C PHE A 102 9.92 10.17 -15.48
N VAL A 103 8.66 9.76 -15.61
CA VAL A 103 8.18 8.92 -16.73
C VAL A 103 6.86 9.45 -17.30
N ASP A 104 6.60 9.13 -18.57
CA ASP A 104 5.31 9.45 -19.21
C ASP A 104 4.23 8.37 -18.97
N TYR A 105 4.66 7.12 -18.71
CA TYR A 105 3.80 5.95 -18.53
C TYR A 105 4.48 4.91 -17.63
N GLY A 106 3.68 4.15 -16.88
CA GLY A 106 4.16 3.06 -16.02
C GLY A 106 4.59 3.55 -14.64
N GLU A 107 4.11 4.73 -14.26
CA GLU A 107 4.35 5.38 -12.97
C GLU A 107 3.81 4.55 -11.79
N ASP A 108 4.50 4.67 -10.65
CA ASP A 108 4.04 4.18 -9.36
C ASP A 108 3.01 5.12 -8.74
N PHE A 109 3.21 6.44 -8.92
CA PHE A 109 2.27 7.48 -8.52
C PHE A 109 2.47 8.76 -9.34
N THR A 110 1.48 9.64 -9.28
CA THR A 110 1.45 10.93 -9.96
C THR A 110 1.69 12.08 -9.01
N ILE A 111 2.40 13.11 -9.48
CA ILE A 111 2.61 14.35 -8.73
C ILE A 111 2.09 15.56 -9.49
N LYS A 112 1.83 16.62 -8.74
CA LYS A 112 1.67 17.96 -9.28
C LYS A 112 2.49 18.94 -8.46
N TYR A 113 3.22 19.83 -9.13
CA TYR A 113 3.92 20.91 -8.43
C TYR A 113 2.96 22.02 -8.00
N VAL A 114 3.07 22.46 -6.75
CA VAL A 114 2.24 23.51 -6.14
C VAL A 114 3.07 24.50 -5.33
N ASP A 115 2.55 25.73 -5.19
CA ASP A 115 3.13 26.75 -4.31
C ASP A 115 2.64 26.62 -2.86
N TYR A 116 1.42 26.08 -2.68
CA TYR A 116 0.73 25.90 -1.40
C TYR A 116 -0.21 24.69 -1.47
N GLY A 117 -0.43 24.03 -0.32
CA GLY A 117 -1.33 22.88 -0.23
C GLY A 117 -0.64 21.58 -0.65
N GLU A 118 0.65 21.49 -0.40
CA GLU A 118 1.47 20.29 -0.53
C GLU A 118 0.98 19.14 0.36
N GLY A 119 1.32 17.92 -0.04
CA GLY A 119 0.98 16.68 0.67
C GLY A 119 -0.13 15.88 -0.01
N CYS A 120 -0.75 15.03 0.80
CA CYS A 120 -1.97 14.27 0.54
C CYS A 120 -3.11 14.83 1.41
#